data_AF-A0A6P0NVK0-F1
#
_entry.id   AF-A0A6P0NVK0-F1
#
_cell.length_a   1.000
_cell.length_b   1.000
_cell.length_c   1.000
_cell.angle_alpha   90.00
_cell.angle_beta   90.00
_cell.angle_gamma   90.00
#
_symmetry.space_group_name_H-M   'P 1'
#
loop_
_entity.id
_entity.type
_entity.pdbx_description
1 polymer ?
#
loop_
_entity_poly.entity_id
_entity_poly.type
_entity_poly.pdbx_seq_one_letter_code
_entity_poly.pdbx_strand_id
1 'polypeptide(L)'
;MIKFTGDRGTLPDMISVIITLTILLFVQSPILKAGEKAAEEAGKLFGQDAWEQAKALWNKLRPQVETKPAAKEAIKDAADNPDDEDVQAALRVQLKKLLKEDTALTNEINRLMEGKVVQRVLAERKSTISNVEQSATGESDVQQETVARDESKIEGVKQRQQ
;
A
#
# COMPACT_ATOMS: atom_id res chain seq x y z
N MET A 1 -10.21 18.52 6.90
CA MET A 1 -9.41 17.55 7.68
C MET A 1 -10.02 16.18 7.47
N ILE A 2 -9.49 15.39 6.52
CA ILE A 2 -10.06 14.09 6.15
C ILE A 2 -9.63 13.09 7.23
N LYS A 3 -10.62 12.60 8.02
CA LYS A 3 -10.42 11.56 9.02
C LYS A 3 -10.38 10.20 8.32
N PHE A 4 -9.21 9.60 8.21
CA PHE A 4 -9.07 8.18 7.92
C PHE A 4 -9.30 7.40 9.21
N THR A 5 -10.57 7.03 9.46
CA THR A 5 -10.93 6.07 10.50
C THR A 5 -11.01 4.69 9.87
N GLY A 6 -9.89 3.96 9.86
CA GLY A 6 -9.86 2.54 9.55
C GLY A 6 -10.16 1.73 10.82
N ASP A 7 -11.33 1.10 10.89
CA ASP A 7 -11.68 0.14 11.93
C ASP A 7 -12.16 -1.18 11.29
N ARG A 8 -11.64 -2.28 11.87
CA ARG A 8 -12.00 -3.72 11.78
C ARG A 8 -11.57 -4.50 10.53
N GLY A 9 -10.46 -5.25 10.66
CA GLY A 9 -10.11 -6.39 9.79
C GLY A 9 -9.95 -6.04 8.31
N THR A 10 -9.38 -4.88 8.03
CA THR A 10 -9.63 -4.13 6.80
C THR A 10 -8.85 -4.69 5.62
N LEU A 11 -9.57 -4.98 4.54
CA LEU A 11 -9.00 -5.05 3.18
C LEU A 11 -8.03 -3.88 2.98
N PRO A 12 -6.93 -4.06 2.22
CA PRO A 12 -5.98 -2.99 1.96
C PRO A 12 -6.70 -1.77 1.44
N ASP A 13 -6.15 -0.58 1.73
CA ASP A 13 -6.70 0.65 1.19
C ASP A 13 -6.74 0.54 -0.33
N MET A 14 -7.93 0.27 -0.84
CA MET A 14 -8.14 -0.04 -2.24
C MET A 14 -7.81 1.16 -3.13
N ILE A 15 -7.82 2.37 -2.59
CA ILE A 15 -7.39 3.57 -3.32
C ILE A 15 -5.87 3.49 -3.51
N SER A 16 -5.13 3.22 -2.44
CA SER A 16 -3.69 3.03 -2.49
C SER A 16 -3.28 1.83 -3.37
N VAL A 17 -3.94 0.67 -3.26
CA VAL A 17 -3.69 -0.51 -4.13
C VAL A 17 -3.86 -0.14 -5.60
N ILE A 18 -4.93 0.57 -5.94
CA ILE A 18 -5.23 0.96 -7.32
C ILE A 18 -4.20 1.95 -7.81
N ILE A 19 -3.90 3.01 -7.05
CA ILE A 19 -2.88 4.00 -7.44
C ILE A 19 -1.53 3.31 -7.72
N THR A 20 -1.08 2.45 -6.80
CA THR A 20 0.17 1.71 -6.95
C THR A 20 0.14 0.75 -8.15
N LEU A 21 -1.00 0.11 -8.42
CA LEU A 21 -1.15 -0.76 -9.59
C LEU A 21 -1.23 0.05 -10.89
N THR A 22 -1.88 1.22 -10.90
CA THR A 22 -1.97 2.11 -12.06
C THR A 22 -0.59 2.63 -12.47
N ILE A 23 0.33 2.88 -11.53
CA ILE A 23 1.74 3.20 -11.84
C ILE A 23 2.35 2.12 -12.74
N LEU A 24 2.09 0.83 -12.47
CA LEU A 24 2.59 -0.27 -13.30
C LEU A 24 1.89 -0.35 -14.66
N LEU A 25 0.59 -0.08 -14.70
CA LEU A 25 -0.22 -0.17 -15.92
C LEU A 25 0.05 1.00 -16.88
N PHE A 26 0.28 2.20 -16.35
CA PHE A 26 0.67 3.39 -17.12
C PHE A 26 2.01 3.18 -17.85
N VAL A 27 2.87 2.32 -17.28
CA VAL A 27 4.16 1.94 -17.87
C VAL A 27 4.01 1.00 -19.08
N GLN A 28 2.79 0.56 -19.44
CA GLN A 28 2.55 -0.24 -20.65
C GLN A 28 2.22 0.59 -21.90
N SER A 29 2.11 1.92 -21.78
CA SER A 29 2.04 2.83 -22.92
C SER A 29 3.25 2.64 -23.85
N PRO A 30 3.12 2.78 -25.19
CA PRO A 30 4.19 2.48 -26.17
C PRO A 30 5.55 3.18 -25.94
N ILE A 31 5.60 4.16 -25.04
CA ILE A 31 6.82 4.85 -24.61
C ILE A 31 7.80 3.90 -23.86
N LEU A 32 7.32 2.80 -23.28
CA LEU A 32 8.05 2.05 -22.24
C LEU A 32 8.31 0.57 -22.60
N LYS A 33 8.28 0.20 -23.89
CA LYS A 33 8.53 -1.19 -24.36
C LYS A 33 9.99 -1.69 -24.24
N ALA A 34 10.87 -0.96 -23.57
CA ALA A 34 12.24 -1.38 -23.27
C ALA A 34 12.40 -1.53 -21.76
N GLY A 35 12.32 -2.75 -21.23
CA GLY A 35 12.15 -3.03 -19.79
C GLY A 35 13.09 -2.29 -18.82
N GLU A 36 14.33 -2.01 -19.21
CA GLU A 36 15.26 -1.20 -18.39
C GLU A 36 14.98 0.31 -18.47
N LYS A 37 14.71 0.85 -19.68
CA LYS A 37 14.28 2.25 -19.84
C LYS A 37 12.92 2.50 -19.21
N ALA A 38 12.07 1.48 -19.21
CA ALA A 38 10.76 1.50 -18.57
C ALA A 38 10.88 1.71 -17.06
N ALA A 39 11.77 0.93 -16.44
CA ALA A 39 12.06 1.07 -15.02
C ALA A 39 12.73 2.41 -14.69
N GLU A 40 13.63 2.90 -15.54
CA GLU A 40 14.31 4.18 -15.33
C GLU A 40 13.36 5.39 -15.48
N GLU A 41 12.50 5.39 -16.50
CA GLU A 41 11.50 6.44 -16.71
C GLU A 41 10.39 6.38 -15.67
N ALA A 42 9.90 5.18 -15.31
CA ALA A 42 8.95 5.02 -14.23
C ALA A 42 9.53 5.49 -12.88
N GLY A 43 10.80 5.16 -12.60
CA GLY A 43 11.51 5.65 -11.43
C GLY A 43 11.70 7.18 -11.42
N LYS A 44 11.85 7.81 -12.59
CA LYS A 44 11.90 9.28 -12.74
C LYS A 44 10.53 9.95 -12.58
N LEU A 45 9.47 9.33 -13.09
CA LEU A 45 8.11 9.89 -13.09
C LEU A 45 7.39 9.71 -11.75
N PHE A 46 7.55 8.54 -11.13
CA PHE A 46 6.81 8.15 -9.94
C PHE A 46 7.68 8.01 -8.68
N GLY A 47 9.01 8.08 -8.85
CA GLY A 47 9.98 7.78 -7.79
C GLY A 47 10.36 6.30 -7.79
N GLN A 48 11.63 6.02 -7.48
CA GLN A 48 12.16 4.65 -7.44
C GLN A 48 11.43 3.79 -6.40
N ASP A 49 11.13 4.35 -5.23
CA ASP A 49 10.44 3.62 -4.14
C ASP A 49 9.02 3.23 -4.52
N ALA A 50 8.26 4.15 -5.14
CA ALA A 50 6.90 3.87 -5.62
C ALA A 50 6.90 2.80 -6.74
N TRP A 51 7.91 2.82 -7.62
CA TRP A 51 8.09 1.81 -8.66
C TRP A 51 8.41 0.43 -8.09
N GLU A 52 9.32 0.33 -7.10
CA GLU A 52 9.61 -0.93 -6.43
C GLU A 52 8.39 -1.46 -5.67
N GLN A 53 7.63 -0.59 -5.01
CA GLN A 53 6.39 -0.97 -4.33
C GLN A 53 5.32 -1.48 -5.31
N ALA A 54 5.18 -0.85 -6.47
CA ALA A 54 4.29 -1.29 -7.55
C ALA A 54 4.66 -2.68 -8.09
N LYS A 55 5.95 -2.93 -8.33
CA LYS A 55 6.44 -4.25 -8.74
C LYS A 55 6.21 -5.31 -7.68
N ALA A 56 6.47 -4.99 -6.42
CA ALA A 56 6.25 -5.92 -5.30
C ALA A 56 4.76 -6.29 -5.17
N LEU A 57 3.86 -5.32 -5.33
CA LEU A 57 2.41 -5.52 -5.29
C LEU A 57 1.97 -6.45 -6.42
N TRP A 58 2.44 -6.19 -7.64
CA TRP A 58 2.12 -6.99 -8.80
C TRP A 58 2.62 -8.43 -8.69
N ASN A 59 3.85 -8.64 -8.18
CA ASN A 59 4.39 -9.98 -7.99
C ASN A 59 3.54 -10.84 -7.04
N LYS A 60 2.85 -10.21 -6.09
CA LYS A 60 1.91 -10.88 -5.18
C LYS A 60 0.53 -11.10 -5.79
N LEU A 61 0.01 -10.13 -6.54
CA LEU A 61 -1.31 -10.20 -7.16
C LEU A 61 -1.35 -11.12 -8.39
N ARG A 62 -0.31 -11.10 -9.22
CA ARG A 62 -0.28 -11.77 -10.53
C ARG A 62 -0.70 -13.25 -10.49
N PRO A 63 -0.20 -14.10 -9.57
CA PRO A 63 -0.60 -15.51 -9.55
C PRO A 63 -2.10 -15.71 -9.38
N GLN A 64 -2.76 -14.86 -8.58
CA GLN A 64 -4.20 -14.93 -8.31
C GLN A 64 -5.02 -14.21 -9.39
N VAL A 65 -4.43 -13.25 -10.10
CA VAL A 65 -5.04 -12.62 -11.27
C VAL A 65 -5.10 -13.61 -12.44
N GLU A 66 -4.03 -14.37 -12.67
CA GLU A 66 -3.96 -15.33 -13.80
C GLU A 66 -4.94 -16.50 -13.63
N THR A 67 -5.33 -16.83 -12.40
CA THR A 67 -6.36 -17.85 -12.12
C THR A 67 -7.79 -17.32 -12.31
N LYS A 68 -7.97 -16.00 -12.48
CA LYS A 68 -9.28 -15.34 -12.55
C LYS A 68 -9.43 -14.54 -13.86
N PRO A 69 -10.13 -15.09 -14.87
CA PRO A 69 -10.33 -14.42 -16.15
C PRO A 69 -10.88 -12.99 -16.02
N ALA A 70 -11.86 -12.77 -15.14
CA ALA A 70 -12.46 -11.45 -14.92
C ALA A 70 -11.48 -10.44 -14.29
N ALA A 71 -10.53 -10.89 -13.46
CA ALA A 71 -9.51 -10.00 -12.89
C ALA A 71 -8.46 -9.64 -13.95
N LYS A 72 -8.10 -10.61 -14.80
CA LYS A 72 -7.17 -10.40 -15.91
C LYS A 72 -7.72 -9.43 -16.95
N GLU A 73 -9.00 -9.55 -17.30
CA GLU A 73 -9.71 -8.64 -18.19
C GLU A 73 -9.73 -7.21 -17.62
N ALA A 74 -10.15 -7.04 -16.36
CA ALA A 74 -10.17 -5.72 -15.75
C ALA A 74 -8.78 -5.05 -15.63
N ILE A 75 -7.72 -5.84 -15.46
CA ILE A 75 -6.34 -5.31 -15.48
C ILE A 75 -5.92 -4.89 -16.89
N LYS A 76 -6.30 -5.67 -17.90
CA LYS A 76 -6.02 -5.33 -19.29
C LYS A 76 -6.77 -4.06 -19.70
N ASP A 77 -8.05 -3.97 -19.38
CA ASP A 77 -8.87 -2.80 -19.69
C ASP A 77 -8.30 -1.55 -19.01
N ALA A 78 -7.81 -1.67 -17.77
CA ALA A 78 -7.15 -0.59 -17.03
C ALA A 78 -5.74 -0.26 -17.56
N ALA A 79 -5.05 -1.19 -18.22
CA ALA A 79 -3.82 -0.89 -18.95
C ALA A 79 -4.09 -0.14 -20.24
N ASP A 80 -5.16 -0.52 -20.95
CA ASP A 80 -5.55 0.08 -22.22
C ASP A 80 -6.20 1.47 -22.00
N ASN A 81 -6.90 1.67 -20.88
CA ASN A 81 -7.62 2.89 -20.52
C ASN A 81 -7.36 3.30 -19.06
N PRO A 82 -6.12 3.73 -18.71
CA PRO A 82 -5.74 4.00 -17.33
C PRO A 82 -6.47 5.19 -16.70
N ASP A 83 -6.96 6.14 -17.50
CA ASP A 83 -7.65 7.35 -17.06
C ASP A 83 -9.18 7.19 -17.03
N ASP A 84 -9.71 6.02 -17.44
CA ASP A 84 -11.15 5.75 -17.46
C ASP A 84 -11.65 5.34 -16.06
N GLU A 85 -12.50 6.18 -15.47
CA GLU A 85 -13.02 5.98 -14.11
C GLU A 85 -13.88 4.71 -13.97
N ASP A 86 -14.62 4.33 -15.02
CA ASP A 86 -15.47 3.13 -15.02
C ASP A 86 -14.60 1.87 -15.08
N VAL A 87 -13.53 1.90 -15.86
CA VAL A 87 -12.53 0.84 -15.92
C VAL A 87 -11.78 0.70 -14.58
N GLN A 88 -11.37 1.82 -13.96
CA GLN A 88 -10.78 1.80 -12.63
C GLN A 88 -11.75 1.25 -11.57
N ALA A 89 -13.05 1.57 -11.67
CA ALA A 89 -14.07 1.04 -10.79
C ALA A 89 -14.26 -0.48 -10.98
N ALA A 90 -14.24 -0.97 -12.22
CA ALA A 90 -14.30 -2.40 -12.52
C ALA A 90 -13.08 -3.15 -11.92
N LEU A 91 -11.87 -2.61 -12.11
CA LEU A 91 -10.64 -3.14 -11.52
C LEU A 91 -10.73 -3.21 -9.98
N ARG A 92 -11.22 -2.15 -9.35
CA ARG A 92 -11.45 -2.10 -7.88
C ARG A 92 -12.34 -3.25 -7.42
N VAL A 93 -13.43 -3.52 -8.14
CA VAL A 93 -14.38 -4.58 -7.80
C VAL A 93 -13.73 -5.95 -7.92
N GLN A 94 -12.98 -6.20 -8.99
CA GLN A 94 -12.33 -7.50 -9.20
C GLN A 94 -11.22 -7.76 -8.17
N LEU A 95 -10.40 -6.75 -7.86
CA LEU A 95 -9.39 -6.86 -6.81
C LEU A 95 -10.03 -7.13 -5.44
N LYS A 96 -11.13 -6.45 -5.08
CA LYS A 96 -11.86 -6.74 -3.83
C LYS A 96 -12.33 -8.19 -3.74
N LYS A 97 -12.86 -8.74 -4.83
CA LYS A 97 -13.29 -10.15 -4.88
C LYS A 97 -12.10 -11.09 -4.71
N LEU A 98 -11.00 -10.81 -5.43
CA LEU A 98 -9.76 -11.59 -5.35
C LEU A 98 -9.20 -11.61 -3.92
N LEU A 99 -9.12 -10.46 -3.26
CA LEU A 99 -8.60 -10.33 -1.90
C LEU A 99 -9.52 -10.96 -0.85
N LYS A 100 -10.84 -10.81 -1.01
CA LYS A 100 -11.80 -11.43 -0.09
C LYS A 100 -11.71 -12.97 -0.06
N GLU A 101 -11.32 -13.58 -1.17
CA GLU A 101 -11.18 -15.03 -1.28
C GLU A 101 -9.85 -15.56 -0.72
N ASP A 102 -8.83 -14.70 -0.62
CA ASP A 102 -7.50 -15.06 -0.12
C ASP A 102 -7.08 -14.11 1.03
N THR A 103 -7.44 -14.51 2.25
CA THR A 103 -7.10 -13.77 3.48
C THR A 103 -5.59 -13.70 3.71
N ALA A 104 -4.83 -14.71 3.27
CA ALA A 104 -3.36 -14.70 3.41
C ALA A 104 -2.75 -13.64 2.49
N LEU A 105 -3.17 -13.61 1.22
CA LEU A 105 -2.77 -12.58 0.27
C LEU A 105 -3.17 -11.17 0.73
N THR A 106 -4.38 -11.03 1.28
CA THR A 106 -4.86 -9.76 1.85
C THR A 106 -3.92 -9.26 2.94
N ASN A 107 -3.49 -10.14 3.84
CA ASN A 107 -2.54 -9.78 4.91
C ASN A 107 -1.15 -9.43 4.35
N GLU A 108 -0.68 -10.13 3.32
CA GLU A 108 0.59 -9.81 2.66
C GLU A 108 0.56 -8.45 1.97
N ILE A 109 -0.53 -8.12 1.29
CA ILE A 109 -0.71 -6.82 0.64
C ILE A 109 -0.87 -5.72 1.68
N ASN A 110 -1.62 -5.95 2.76
CA ASN A 110 -1.69 -5.00 3.88
C ASN A 110 -0.29 -4.67 4.42
N ARG A 111 0.56 -5.67 4.65
CA ARG A 111 1.94 -5.45 5.09
C ARG A 111 2.82 -4.74 4.07
N LEU A 112 2.54 -4.91 2.78
CA LEU A 112 3.25 -4.22 1.71
C LEU A 112 2.80 -2.75 1.56
N MET A 113 1.53 -2.47 1.89
CA MET A 113 0.89 -1.15 1.78
C MET A 113 1.03 -0.31 3.06
N GLU A 114 1.14 -0.98 4.21
CA GLU A 114 1.64 -0.38 5.43
C GLU A 114 3.07 0.08 5.13
N GLY A 115 3.22 1.36 4.77
CA GLY A 115 4.54 1.99 4.70
C GLY A 115 5.31 1.63 5.97
N LYS A 116 6.63 1.47 5.89
CA LYS A 116 7.47 0.91 6.95
C LYS A 116 7.28 1.64 8.30
N VAL A 117 6.22 1.31 9.04
CA VAL A 117 6.01 1.73 10.42
C VAL A 117 6.80 0.72 11.24
N VAL A 118 8.05 1.07 11.47
CA VAL A 118 8.96 0.18 12.18
C VAL A 118 8.52 0.08 13.65
N GLN A 119 7.89 1.11 14.23
CA GLN A 119 7.49 1.15 15.66
C GLN A 119 6.27 2.05 15.95
N ARG A 120 5.31 1.58 16.77
CA ARG A 120 4.12 2.34 17.25
C ARG A 120 3.97 2.26 18.77
N VAL A 121 3.66 3.38 19.42
CA VAL A 121 3.21 3.45 20.83
C VAL A 121 1.70 3.72 20.86
N LEU A 122 0.92 2.82 21.46
CA LEU A 122 -0.53 2.93 21.55
C LEU A 122 -1.00 2.81 23.01
N ALA A 123 -1.70 3.84 23.50
CA ALA A 123 -2.40 3.80 24.78
C ALA A 123 -3.91 3.93 24.56
N GLU A 124 -4.68 2.97 25.09
CA GLU A 124 -6.13 2.93 25.00
C GLU A 124 -6.77 2.62 26.36
N ARG A 125 -8.10 2.79 26.46
CA ARG A 125 -8.92 2.41 27.62
C ARG A 125 -8.44 3.05 28.93
N LYS A 126 -8.19 4.36 28.91
CA LYS A 126 -7.74 5.14 30.08
C LYS A 126 -6.38 4.71 30.64
N SER A 127 -5.55 4.08 29.81
CA SER A 127 -4.19 3.68 30.20
C SER A 127 -3.20 4.84 30.11
N THR A 128 -2.14 4.76 30.91
CA THR A 128 -1.00 5.69 30.87
C THR A 128 0.26 4.96 30.43
N ILE A 129 0.95 5.51 29.44
CA ILE A 129 2.27 5.04 28.99
C ILE A 129 3.27 6.17 29.18
N SER A 130 4.35 5.91 29.91
CA SER A 130 5.36 6.91 30.23
C SER A 130 6.77 6.37 29.94
N ASN A 131 7.69 7.26 29.54
CA ASN A 131 9.13 6.99 29.39
C ASN A 131 9.49 5.90 28.36
N VAL A 132 8.84 5.92 27.21
CA VAL A 132 9.15 4.99 26.11
C VAL A 132 10.31 5.52 25.29
N GLU A 133 11.33 4.69 25.08
CA GLU A 133 12.40 4.97 24.12
C GLU A 133 12.25 4.05 22.90
N GLN A 134 12.08 4.66 21.74
CA GLN A 134 11.94 3.98 20.44
C GLN A 134 13.18 4.26 19.61
N SER A 135 14.01 3.24 19.38
CA SER A 135 15.18 3.31 18.52
C SER A 135 14.95 2.44 17.31
N ALA A 136 14.90 3.03 16.12
CA ALA A 136 14.83 2.28 14.87
C ALA A 136 16.15 2.40 14.13
N THR A 137 16.65 1.27 13.66
CA THR A 137 17.86 1.14 12.85
C THR A 137 17.47 0.62 11.47
N GLY A 138 17.70 1.41 10.42
CA GLY A 138 17.34 1.09 9.03
C GLY A 138 17.23 2.31 8.12
N GLU A 139 17.31 2.11 6.80
CA GLU A 139 17.23 3.17 5.77
C GLU A 139 15.97 4.03 5.88
N SER A 140 16.18 5.36 5.85
CA SER A 140 15.37 6.58 5.58
C SER A 140 13.84 6.63 5.73
N ASP A 141 13.15 5.51 5.86
CA ASP A 141 11.69 5.39 5.76
C ASP A 141 11.04 4.88 7.06
N VAL A 142 11.70 5.14 8.19
CA VAL A 142 11.18 4.78 9.51
C VAL A 142 10.07 5.74 9.90
N GLN A 143 8.81 5.28 9.82
CA GLN A 143 7.70 5.98 10.44
C GLN A 143 7.50 5.48 11.88
N GLN A 144 7.50 6.40 12.84
CA GLN A 144 7.22 6.14 14.26
C GLN A 144 5.96 6.88 14.69
N GLU A 145 4.97 6.15 15.21
CA GLU A 145 3.66 6.71 15.52
C GLU A 145 3.38 6.65 17.03
N THR A 146 2.88 7.75 17.60
CA THR A 146 2.41 7.81 18.99
C THR A 146 0.93 8.15 19.02
N VAL A 147 0.10 7.26 19.56
CA VAL A 147 -1.36 7.39 19.54
C VAL A 147 -1.94 7.16 20.92
N ALA A 148 -2.62 8.19 21.46
CA ALA A 148 -3.41 8.10 22.69
C ALA A 148 -4.90 8.22 22.36
N ARG A 149 -5.72 7.30 22.87
CA ARG A 149 -7.20 7.30 22.70
C ARG A 149 -7.91 7.11 24.02
N ASP A 150 -9.22 7.35 24.08
CA ASP A 150 -10.06 7.07 25.26
C ASP A 150 -9.51 7.65 26.57
N GLU A 151 -9.22 8.95 26.58
CA GLU A 151 -8.63 9.67 27.73
C GLU A 151 -7.27 9.12 28.19
N SER A 152 -6.60 8.31 27.36
CA SER A 152 -5.26 7.82 27.66
C SER A 152 -4.21 8.91 27.58
N LYS A 153 -3.13 8.70 28.33
CA LYS A 153 -2.00 9.61 28.41
C LYS A 153 -0.74 8.91 27.89
N ILE A 154 -0.03 9.57 26.99
CA ILE A 154 1.32 9.17 26.59
C ILE A 154 2.26 10.34 26.87
N GLU A 155 3.36 10.07 27.58
CA GLU A 155 4.34 11.09 27.94
C GLU A 155 5.77 10.56 27.92
N GLY A 156 6.74 11.45 27.64
CA GLY A 156 8.16 11.09 27.69
C GLY A 156 8.61 10.11 26.60
N VAL A 157 7.96 10.13 25.43
CA VAL A 157 8.38 9.31 24.28
C VAL A 157 9.62 9.93 23.64
N LYS A 158 10.72 9.17 23.59
CA LYS A 158 11.96 9.53 22.90
C LYS A 158 12.08 8.71 21.63
N GLN A 159 12.09 9.39 20.50
CA GLN A 159 12.24 8.80 19.17
C GLN A 159 13.66 9.03 18.68
N ARG A 160 14.41 7.96 18.45
CA ARG A 160 15.73 8.00 17.83
C ARG A 160 15.71 7.22 16.51
N GLN A 161 16.11 7.89 15.43
CA GLN A 161 16.65 7.23 14.25
C GLN A 161 18.16 7.07 14.46
N GLN A 162 18.69 5.85 14.28
CA GLN A 162 20.13 5.56 14.26
C GLN A 162 20.52 5.00 12.90
#